data_AF-A0A937A0G9-F1
#
_entry.id   AF-A0A937A0G9-F1
#
_cell.length_a   1.000
_cell.length_b   1.000
_cell.length_c   1.000
_cell.angle_alpha   90.00
_cell.angle_beta   90.00
_cell.angle_gamma   90.00
#
_symmetry.space_group_name_H-M   'P 1'
#
loop_
_entity.id
_entity.type
_entity.pdbx_description
1 polymer ?
#
loop_
_entity_poly.entity_id
_entity_poly.type
_entity_poly.pdbx_seq_one_letter_code
_entity_poly.pdbx_strand_id
1 'polypeptide(L)'
;MNSQNDDQPAQRKANIFTGFLLFLVSIVLFITTTPLGFIYGIGYTLVTHFFKGLGGFFLEIAISIDQLGNVIMQHLLNMLWLKKGGYKFGNRDETISSVLGKNKVQNTLTGFGKFIVKILDTIDSNHVLDSIDYYVEPKN
;
A
#
# COMPACT_ATOMS: atom_id res chain seq x y z
N MET A 1 -14.06 -6.83 32.68
CA MET A 1 -13.47 -7.91 31.86
C MET A 1 -12.57 -7.24 30.84
N ASN A 2 -11.26 -7.36 31.02
CA ASN A 2 -10.23 -6.77 30.17
C ASN A 2 -9.65 -7.89 29.29
N SER A 3 -9.88 -7.85 27.98
CA SER A 3 -9.18 -8.69 27.00
C SER A 3 -9.41 -8.15 25.60
N GLN A 4 -8.64 -7.13 25.25
CA GLN A 4 -8.18 -6.94 23.88
C GLN A 4 -6.69 -6.58 23.98
N ASN A 5 -5.88 -7.63 24.13
CA ASN A 5 -4.49 -7.56 23.69
C ASN A 5 -4.57 -7.63 22.16
N ASP A 6 -4.66 -6.47 21.52
CA ASP A 6 -4.37 -6.38 20.11
C ASP A 6 -2.90 -6.77 19.94
N ASP A 7 -2.69 -7.97 19.41
CA ASP A 7 -1.40 -8.50 18.98
C ASP A 7 -0.90 -7.69 17.77
N GLN A 8 -0.60 -6.41 17.99
CA GLN A 8 0.24 -5.62 17.11
C GLN A 8 1.60 -6.34 17.06
N PRO A 9 2.04 -6.83 15.88
CA PRO A 9 3.27 -7.60 15.79
C PRO A 9 4.40 -6.77 16.38
N ALA A 10 5.04 -7.30 17.43
CA ALA A 10 6.10 -6.63 18.17
C ALA A 10 7.10 -6.05 17.17
N GLN A 11 7.08 -4.72 17.03
CA GLN A 11 7.90 -4.03 16.05
C GLN A 11 9.35 -4.33 16.39
N ARG A 12 10.00 -5.16 15.57
CA ARG A 12 11.38 -5.62 15.80
C ARG A 12 12.23 -4.36 15.97
N LYS A 13 12.79 -4.14 17.16
CA LYS A 13 13.68 -3.00 17.42
C LYS A 13 14.98 -3.21 16.64
N ALA A 14 14.95 -2.89 15.35
CA ALA A 14 16.12 -2.94 14.50
C ALA A 14 17.04 -1.78 14.86
N ASN A 15 18.32 -2.07 15.08
CA ASN A 15 19.32 -1.03 15.21
C ASN A 15 19.36 -0.20 13.92
N ILE A 16 19.56 1.12 14.02
CA ILE A 16 19.55 2.05 12.86
C ILE A 16 20.46 1.53 11.73
N PHE A 17 21.66 1.07 12.08
CA PHE A 17 22.60 0.48 11.13
C PHE A 17 22.05 -0.77 10.44
N THR A 18 21.46 -1.68 11.21
CA THR A 18 20.83 -2.90 10.66
C THR A 18 19.68 -2.54 9.73
N GLY A 19 18.81 -1.60 10.11
CA GLY A 19 17.70 -1.15 9.27
C GLY A 19 18.20 -0.51 7.96
N PHE A 20 19.20 0.35 8.04
CA PHE A 20 19.80 0.99 6.87
C PHE A 20 20.48 -0.02 5.93
N LEU A 21 21.23 -0.98 6.48
CA LEU A 21 21.86 -2.03 5.70
C LEU A 21 20.82 -2.90 4.99
N LEU A 22 19.77 -3.33 5.70
CA LEU A 22 18.67 -4.09 5.10
C LEU A 22 17.99 -3.30 3.98
N PHE A 23 17.80 -1.99 4.15
CA PHE A 23 17.23 -1.13 3.12
C PHE A 23 18.10 -1.10 1.85
N LEU A 24 19.42 -0.92 1.98
CA LEU A 24 20.34 -0.93 0.83
C LEU A 24 20.32 -2.28 0.10
N VAL A 25 20.40 -3.38 0.86
CA VAL A 25 20.32 -4.73 0.29
C VAL A 25 18.99 -4.95 -0.42
N SER A 26 17.88 -4.46 0.16
CA SER A 26 16.55 -4.58 -0.45
C SER A 26 16.45 -3.83 -1.78
N ILE A 27 17.08 -2.65 -1.91
CA ILE A 27 17.15 -1.92 -3.18
C ILE A 27 17.92 -2.71 -4.24
N VAL A 28 19.11 -3.24 -3.87
CA VAL A 28 19.93 -4.02 -4.80
C VAL A 28 19.19 -5.27 -5.28
N LEU A 29 18.55 -5.98 -4.35
CA LEU A 29 17.70 -7.13 -4.68
C LEU A 29 16.56 -6.70 -5.60
N PHE A 30 15.81 -5.66 -5.26
CA PHE A 30 14.70 -5.19 -6.09
C PHE A 30 15.14 -4.86 -7.52
N ILE A 31 16.23 -4.11 -7.70
CA ILE A 31 16.73 -3.75 -9.04
C ILE A 31 17.15 -5.00 -9.84
N THR A 32 17.78 -5.97 -9.18
CA THR A 32 18.33 -7.15 -9.87
C THR A 32 17.29 -8.24 -10.12
N THR A 33 16.36 -8.46 -9.19
CA THR A 33 15.39 -9.55 -9.26
C THR A 33 14.06 -9.15 -9.90
N THR A 34 13.61 -7.90 -9.76
CA THR A 34 12.30 -7.46 -10.29
C THR A 34 12.19 -7.62 -11.81
N PRO A 35 13.19 -7.25 -12.64
CA PRO A 35 13.09 -7.46 -14.09
C PRO A 35 12.90 -8.94 -14.46
N LEU A 36 13.67 -9.83 -13.80
CA LEU A 36 13.58 -11.28 -14.02
C LEU A 36 12.22 -11.83 -13.56
N GLY A 37 11.78 -11.46 -12.35
CA GLY A 37 10.49 -11.88 -11.80
C GLY A 37 9.31 -11.37 -12.62
N PHE A 38 9.39 -10.15 -13.14
CA PHE A 38 8.34 -9.57 -13.99
C PHE A 38 8.20 -10.29 -15.33
N ILE A 39 9.32 -10.56 -16.02
CA ILE A 39 9.32 -11.31 -17.28
C ILE A 39 8.75 -12.72 -17.05
N TYR A 40 9.23 -13.41 -16.02
CA TYR A 40 8.75 -14.73 -15.67
C TYR A 40 7.25 -14.72 -15.31
N GLY A 41 6.81 -13.76 -14.50
CA GLY A 41 5.43 -13.60 -14.07
C GLY A 41 4.47 -13.38 -15.23
N ILE A 42 4.85 -12.54 -16.21
CA ILE A 42 4.07 -12.37 -17.45
C ILE A 42 3.95 -13.70 -18.20
N GLY A 43 5.08 -14.39 -18.42
CA GLY A 43 5.09 -15.66 -19.14
C GLY A 43 4.24 -16.74 -18.46
N TYR A 44 4.40 -16.89 -17.15
CA TYR A 44 3.62 -17.84 -16.35
C TYR A 44 2.11 -17.55 -16.41
N THR A 45 1.73 -16.28 -16.26
CA THR A 45 0.33 -15.85 -16.25
C THR A 45 -0.32 -16.03 -17.63
N LEU A 46 0.40 -15.72 -18.70
CA LEU A 46 -0.06 -15.94 -20.08
C LEU A 46 -0.34 -17.42 -20.36
N VAL A 47 0.54 -18.32 -19.91
CA VAL A 47 0.39 -19.76 -20.13
C VAL A 47 -0.75 -20.36 -19.29
N THR A 48 -0.93 -19.91 -18.05
CA THR A 48 -1.85 -20.53 -17.10
C THR A 48 -3.27 -19.94 -17.13
N HIS A 49 -3.41 -18.63 -17.33
CA HIS A 49 -4.69 -17.92 -17.17
C HIS A 49 -5.04 -17.01 -18.36
N PHE A 50 -4.21 -16.99 -19.41
CA PHE A 50 -4.37 -16.15 -20.60
C PHE A 50 -4.54 -14.65 -20.24
N PHE A 51 -5.13 -13.84 -21.12
CA PHE A 51 -5.29 -12.39 -20.90
C PHE A 51 -6.06 -12.00 -19.62
N LYS A 52 -6.91 -12.87 -19.07
CA LYS A 52 -7.65 -12.60 -17.82
C LYS A 52 -6.73 -12.63 -16.60
N GLY A 53 -5.66 -13.44 -16.60
CA GLY A 53 -4.71 -13.48 -15.50
C GLY A 53 -3.80 -12.25 -15.42
N LEU A 54 -3.47 -11.65 -16.57
CA LEU A 54 -2.55 -10.50 -16.61
C LEU A 54 -3.10 -9.28 -15.86
N GLY A 55 -4.41 -9.04 -15.93
CA GLY A 55 -5.05 -7.97 -15.18
C GLY A 55 -4.85 -8.12 -13.67
N GLY A 56 -5.02 -9.33 -13.14
CA GLY A 56 -4.76 -9.63 -11.73
C GLY A 56 -3.30 -9.41 -11.35
N PHE A 57 -2.36 -9.88 -12.18
CA PHE A 57 -0.93 -9.67 -11.94
C PHE A 57 -0.54 -8.18 -11.89
N PHE A 58 -1.05 -7.36 -12.82
CA PHE A 58 -0.80 -5.92 -12.80
C PHE A 58 -1.46 -5.23 -11.61
N LEU A 59 -2.65 -5.67 -11.20
CA LEU A 59 -3.34 -5.14 -10.02
C LEU A 59 -2.53 -5.41 -8.74
N GLU A 60 -2.02 -6.63 -8.55
CA GLU A 60 -1.18 -6.97 -7.39
C GLU A 60 0.10 -6.11 -7.33
N ILE A 61 0.73 -5.87 -8.48
CA ILE A 61 1.89 -4.96 -8.57
C ILE A 61 1.49 -3.52 -8.20
N ALA A 62 0.37 -3.03 -8.72
CA ALA A 62 -0.12 -1.68 -8.42
C ALA A 62 -0.41 -1.50 -6.92
N ILE A 63 -1.07 -2.47 -6.29
CA ILE A 63 -1.33 -2.50 -4.84
C ILE A 63 -0.02 -2.48 -4.05
N SER A 64 0.96 -3.31 -4.44
CA SER A 64 2.26 -3.39 -3.78
C SER A 64 3.03 -2.06 -3.85
N ILE A 65 2.97 -1.38 -5.00
CA ILE A 65 3.57 -0.04 -5.18
C ILE A 65 2.83 0.99 -4.31
N ASP A 66 1.51 0.91 -4.24
CA ASP A 66 0.69 1.82 -3.42
C ASP A 66 1.01 1.66 -1.91
N GLN A 67 1.18 0.43 -1.43
CA GLN A 67 1.64 0.13 -0.07
C GLN A 67 3.04 0.67 0.21
N LEU A 68 3.98 0.49 -0.71
CA LEU A 68 5.33 1.05 -0.59
C LEU A 68 5.28 2.59 -0.50
N GLY A 69 4.45 3.22 -1.33
CA GLY A 69 4.21 4.65 -1.31
C GLY A 69 3.66 5.13 0.04
N ASN A 70 2.71 4.39 0.63
CA ASN A 70 2.13 4.68 1.94
C ASN A 70 3.23 4.76 3.03
N VAL A 71 4.20 3.85 3.01
CA VAL A 71 5.31 3.83 3.97
C VAL A 71 6.30 4.95 3.70
N ILE A 72 6.81 5.08 2.47
CA ILE A 72 7.88 6.04 2.13
C ILE A 72 7.39 7.48 2.34
N MET A 73 6.18 7.78 1.91
CA MET A 73 5.66 9.16 1.91
C MET A 73 4.86 9.50 3.17
N GLN A 74 4.76 8.59 4.15
CA GLN A 74 3.86 8.73 5.30
C GLN A 74 3.90 10.10 5.96
N HIS A 75 5.10 10.65 6.21
CA HIS A 75 5.25 11.92 6.91
C HIS A 75 4.76 13.11 6.07
N LEU A 76 5.03 13.07 4.77
CA LEU A 76 4.59 14.10 3.82
C LEU A 76 3.06 14.04 3.64
N LEU A 77 2.50 12.84 3.41
CA LEU A 77 1.06 12.68 3.21
C LEU A 77 0.27 13.00 4.47
N ASN A 78 0.76 12.58 5.65
CA ASN A 78 0.15 12.91 6.93
C ASN A 78 0.13 14.42 7.21
N MET A 79 1.10 15.17 6.70
CA MET A 79 1.17 16.63 6.82
C MET A 79 0.23 17.33 5.83
N LEU A 80 0.26 16.92 4.56
CA LEU A 80 -0.42 17.62 3.48
C LEU A 80 -1.91 17.25 3.35
N TRP A 81 -2.25 15.98 3.59
CA TRP A 81 -3.55 15.42 3.20
C TRP A 81 -4.50 15.20 4.39
N LEU A 82 -3.99 15.20 5.62
CA LEU A 82 -4.79 14.96 6.82
C LEU A 82 -4.93 16.20 7.69
N LYS A 83 -6.11 16.35 8.28
CA LYS A 83 -6.38 17.25 9.41
C LYS A 83 -5.91 16.60 10.71
N LYS A 84 -5.89 17.39 11.80
CA LYS A 84 -5.67 16.86 13.15
C LYS A 84 -6.73 15.77 13.45
N GLY A 85 -6.27 14.64 14.01
CA GLY A 85 -7.13 13.50 14.37
C GLY A 85 -7.45 12.52 13.23
N GLY A 86 -6.88 12.68 12.02
CA GLY A 86 -7.07 11.72 10.92
C GLY A 86 -6.29 10.41 11.09
N TYR A 87 -6.83 9.34 10.50
CA TYR A 87 -6.18 8.02 10.37
C TYR A 87 -4.89 8.13 9.56
N LYS A 88 -3.76 7.66 10.10
CA LYS A 88 -2.43 7.99 9.59
C LYS A 88 -1.97 7.06 8.47
N PHE A 89 -1.28 7.65 7.48
CA PHE A 89 -0.44 6.93 6.53
C PHE A 89 0.77 6.31 7.26
N GLY A 90 1.30 5.21 6.72
CA GLY A 90 2.52 4.57 7.23
C GLY A 90 2.42 3.07 7.55
N ASN A 91 1.21 2.52 7.58
CA ASN A 91 1.03 1.09 7.75
C ASN A 91 1.42 0.35 6.47
N ARG A 92 2.46 -0.48 6.54
CA ARG A 92 3.00 -1.21 5.37
C ARG A 92 2.02 -2.21 4.76
N ASP A 93 1.00 -2.61 5.50
CA ASP A 93 -0.01 -3.55 5.03
C ASP A 93 -1.23 -2.82 4.41
N GLU A 94 -1.19 -1.48 4.32
CA GLU A 94 -2.27 -0.64 3.76
C GLU A 94 -1.80 0.19 2.57
N THR A 95 -2.70 0.39 1.62
CA THR A 95 -2.49 1.24 0.43
C THR A 95 -2.78 2.72 0.74
N ILE A 96 -2.24 3.66 -0.05
CA ILE A 96 -2.58 5.10 0.09
C ILE A 96 -4.08 5.31 -0.14
N SER A 97 -4.63 4.62 -1.14
CA SER A 97 -6.06 4.63 -1.48
C SER A 97 -6.95 4.24 -0.27
N SER A 98 -6.61 3.16 0.46
CA SER A 98 -7.34 2.73 1.65
C SER A 98 -7.35 3.78 2.76
N VAL A 99 -6.18 4.37 3.06
CA VAL A 99 -6.05 5.40 4.09
C VAL A 99 -6.83 6.66 3.71
N LEU A 100 -6.80 7.06 2.43
CA LEU A 100 -7.64 8.16 1.92
C LEU A 100 -9.13 7.85 2.07
N GLY A 101 -9.57 6.62 1.82
CA GLY A 101 -10.95 6.15 1.99
C GLY A 101 -11.44 6.29 3.42
N LYS A 102 -10.68 5.77 4.38
CA LYS A 102 -10.98 5.87 5.82
C LYS A 102 -11.13 7.32 6.25
N ASN A 103 -10.23 8.20 5.80
CA ASN A 103 -10.29 9.63 6.13
C ASN A 103 -11.38 10.40 5.38
N LYS A 104 -11.81 9.94 4.19
CA LYS A 104 -12.96 10.49 3.47
C LYS A 104 -14.24 10.28 4.28
N VAL A 105 -14.46 9.05 4.77
CA VAL A 105 -15.60 8.69 5.62
C VAL A 105 -15.57 9.48 6.94
N GLN A 106 -14.40 9.61 7.55
CA GLN A 106 -14.21 10.36 8.80
C GLN A 106 -14.18 11.89 8.62
N ASN A 107 -14.26 12.40 7.38
CA ASN A 107 -14.15 13.84 7.05
C ASN A 107 -12.87 14.53 7.55
N THR A 108 -11.81 13.76 7.75
CA THR A 108 -10.51 14.19 8.29
C THR A 108 -9.49 14.55 7.20
N LEU A 109 -9.87 14.56 5.92
CA LEU A 109 -9.03 15.03 4.81
C LEU A 109 -8.94 16.56 4.75
N THR A 110 -7.76 17.08 4.39
CA THR A 110 -7.56 18.49 3.99
C THR A 110 -8.22 18.76 2.62
N GLY A 111 -8.27 20.03 2.21
CA GLY A 111 -8.73 20.38 0.86
C GLY A 111 -7.91 19.70 -0.24
N PHE A 112 -6.58 19.63 -0.05
CA PHE A 112 -5.70 18.94 -0.98
C PHE A 112 -5.91 17.42 -0.97
N GLY A 113 -6.06 16.81 0.21
CA GLY A 113 -6.40 15.38 0.31
C GLY A 113 -7.73 15.03 -0.40
N LYS A 114 -8.77 15.88 -0.26
CA LYS A 114 -10.03 15.71 -0.98
C LYS A 114 -9.89 15.84 -2.50
N PHE A 115 -9.02 16.73 -2.97
CA PHE A 115 -8.71 16.87 -4.39
C PHE A 115 -8.07 15.60 -4.97
N ILE A 116 -7.11 15.01 -4.25
CA ILE A 116 -6.49 13.74 -4.65
C ILE A 116 -7.52 12.61 -4.72
N VAL A 117 -8.40 12.49 -3.72
CA VAL A 117 -9.50 11.51 -3.75
C VAL A 117 -10.37 11.67 -4.99
N LYS A 118 -10.67 12.91 -5.41
CA LYS A 118 -11.45 13.15 -6.63
C LYS A 118 -10.73 12.70 -7.89
N ILE A 119 -9.41 12.86 -7.97
CA ILE A 119 -8.60 12.34 -9.10
C ILE A 119 -8.69 10.81 -9.13
N LEU A 120 -8.49 10.15 -8.00
CA LEU A 120 -8.56 8.69 -7.90
C LEU A 120 -9.94 8.15 -8.27
N ASP A 121 -11.02 8.75 -7.76
CA ASP A 121 -12.40 8.39 -8.09
C ASP A 121 -12.74 8.61 -9.59
N THR A 122 -11.96 9.45 -10.31
CA THR A 122 -12.15 9.67 -11.76
C THR A 122 -11.51 8.57 -12.60
N ILE A 123 -10.43 7.96 -12.11
CA ILE A 123 -9.72 6.88 -12.80
C ILE A 123 -10.49 5.57 -12.63
N ASP A 124 -11.00 5.31 -11.43
CA ASP A 124 -11.85 4.17 -11.12
C ASP A 124 -12.95 4.61 -10.13
N SER A 125 -14.20 4.46 -10.55
CA SER A 125 -15.35 4.99 -9.81
C SER A 125 -15.56 4.20 -8.52
N ASN A 126 -15.53 4.88 -7.36
CA ASN A 126 -15.59 4.31 -6.00
C ASN A 126 -14.35 3.55 -5.51
N HIS A 127 -13.25 3.57 -6.25
CA HIS A 127 -12.00 2.88 -5.91
C HIS A 127 -11.48 3.17 -4.48
N VAL A 128 -11.67 4.40 -4.00
CA VAL A 128 -11.21 4.84 -2.68
C VAL A 128 -12.10 4.31 -1.54
N LEU A 129 -13.40 4.09 -1.78
CA LEU A 129 -14.28 3.48 -0.78
C LEU A 129 -14.14 1.95 -0.78
N ASP A 130 -13.99 1.36 -1.97
CA ASP A 130 -13.83 -0.08 -2.15
C ASP A 130 -12.47 -0.58 -1.62
N SER A 131 -11.47 0.31 -1.49
CA SER A 131 -10.15 0.01 -0.94
C SER A 131 -10.05 0.04 0.59
N ILE A 132 -11.13 0.42 1.30
CA ILE A 132 -11.11 0.52 2.78
C ILE A 132 -10.79 -0.83 3.45
N ASP A 133 -11.28 -1.93 2.87
CA ASP A 133 -11.13 -3.29 3.40
C ASP A 133 -10.00 -4.10 2.73
N TYR A 134 -9.13 -3.48 1.93
CA TYR A 134 -7.96 -4.17 1.38
C TYR A 134 -6.93 -4.45 2.48
N TYR A 135 -7.18 -5.51 3.26
CA TYR A 135 -6.18 -6.30 3.95
C TYR A 135 -5.72 -7.36 2.95
N VAL A 136 -4.47 -7.27 2.48
CA VAL A 136 -3.90 -8.26 1.56
C VAL A 136 -3.60 -9.53 2.34
N GLU A 137 -4.58 -10.42 2.48
CA GLU A 137 -4.28 -11.82 2.78
C GLU A 137 -3.71 -12.46 1.51
N PRO A 138 -2.52 -13.10 1.57
CA PRO A 138 -2.04 -13.86 0.44
C PRO A 138 -3.06 -14.97 0.13
N LYS A 139 -3.60 -14.98 -1.09
CA LYS A 139 -4.36 -16.15 -1.56
C LYS A 139 -3.40 -17.34 -1.63
N ASN A 140 -3.65 -18.32 -0.77
CA ASN A 140 -2.99 -19.64 -0.77
C ASN A 140 -3.20 -20.37 -2.09
#